data_AF-A0A1A9NAF5-F1
#
_entry.id   AF-A0A1A9NAF5-F1
#
_cell.length_a   1.000
_cell.length_b   1.000
_cell.length_c   1.000
_cell.angle_alpha   90.00
_cell.angle_beta   90.00
_cell.angle_gamma   90.00
#
_symmetry.space_group_name_H-M   'P 1'
#
loop_
_entity.id
_entity.type
_entity.pdbx_description
1 polymer ?
#
loop_
_entity_poly.entity_id
_entity_poly.type
_entity_poly.pdbx_seq_one_letter_code
_entity_poly.pdbx_strand_id
1 'polypeptide(L)'
;MNTKDKQFFRDLGERIANARKAHGLTQQQLADTLGIAQQTMAHYEGGRSKLPVSMLPVLSQLLTLSFDELMGKPIAQRGSKHGRMSRLQQQLIAIERLPRTKQQFISKMLDTVLGQR
;
A
#
# COMPACT_ATOMS: atom_id res chain seq x y z
N MET A 1 15.34 -19.91 10.24
CA MET A 1 14.17 -19.01 10.44
C MET A 1 13.56 -19.33 11.78
N ASN A 2 13.34 -18.31 12.60
CA ASN A 2 12.62 -18.49 13.86
C ASN A 2 11.14 -18.84 13.57
N THR A 3 10.45 -19.49 14.50
CA THR A 3 9.05 -19.89 14.39
C THR A 3 8.15 -18.70 14.04
N LYS A 4 8.41 -17.53 14.63
CA LYS A 4 7.70 -16.27 14.31
C LYS A 4 7.88 -15.85 12.85
N ASP A 5 9.10 -15.93 12.32
CA ASP A 5 9.35 -15.61 10.91
C ASP A 5 8.60 -16.59 10.00
N LYS A 6 8.62 -17.89 10.32
CA LYS A 6 7.94 -18.91 9.49
C LYS A 6 6.45 -18.63 9.40
N GLN A 7 5.83 -18.26 10.52
CA GLN A 7 4.41 -17.91 10.54
C GLN A 7 4.16 -16.65 9.69
N PHE A 8 4.97 -15.60 9.86
CA PHE A 8 4.81 -14.37 9.09
C PHE A 8 4.86 -14.60 7.57
N PHE A 9 5.84 -15.35 7.07
CA PHE A 9 5.95 -15.61 5.63
C PHE A 9 4.86 -16.54 5.09
N ARG A 10 4.32 -17.43 5.93
CA ARG A 10 3.14 -18.22 5.57
C ARG A 10 1.92 -17.33 5.39
N ASP A 11 1.65 -16.45 6.36
CA ASP A 11 0.49 -15.55 6.29
C ASP A 11 0.64 -14.54 5.14
N LEU A 12 1.86 -14.04 4.89
CA LEU A 12 2.16 -13.19 3.73
C LEU A 12 1.91 -13.92 2.41
N GLY A 13 2.39 -15.15 2.29
CA GLY A 13 2.18 -15.99 1.11
C GLY A 13 0.70 -16.25 0.84
N GLU A 14 -0.07 -16.53 1.89
CA GLU A 14 -1.52 -16.73 1.79
C GLU A 14 -2.24 -15.48 1.30
N ARG A 15 -1.87 -14.29 1.80
CA ARG A 15 -2.43 -13.01 1.33
C ARG A 15 -2.14 -12.75 -0.15
N ILE A 16 -0.91 -13.02 -0.59
CA ILE A 16 -0.51 -12.90 -1.99
C ILE A 16 -1.34 -13.87 -2.85
N ALA A 17 -1.46 -15.14 -2.42
CA ALA A 17 -2.23 -16.14 -3.14
C ALA A 17 -3.71 -15.77 -3.25
N ASN A 18 -4.31 -15.25 -2.18
CA ASN A 18 -5.70 -14.82 -2.16
C ASN A 18 -5.94 -13.62 -3.08
N ALA A 19 -5.07 -12.62 -3.04
CA ALA A 19 -5.17 -11.47 -3.94
C ALA A 19 -4.96 -11.88 -5.40
N ARG A 20 -3.97 -12.74 -5.68
CA ARG A 20 -3.76 -13.29 -7.03
C ARG A 20 -5.02 -13.97 -7.57
N LYS A 21 -5.67 -14.81 -6.75
CA LYS A 21 -6.93 -15.48 -7.12
C LYS A 21 -8.07 -14.49 -7.34
N ALA A 22 -8.16 -13.43 -6.52
CA ALA A 22 -9.17 -12.38 -6.69
C ALA A 22 -9.02 -11.62 -8.02
N HIS A 23 -7.79 -11.50 -8.53
CA HIS A 23 -7.50 -10.95 -9.86
C HIS A 23 -7.58 -11.98 -11.00
N GLY A 24 -7.99 -13.23 -10.72
CA GLY A 24 -8.12 -14.27 -11.73
C GLY A 24 -6.79 -14.76 -12.32
N LEU A 25 -5.66 -14.44 -11.68
CA LEU A 25 -4.33 -14.78 -12.16
C LEU A 25 -3.91 -16.19 -11.74
N THR A 26 -3.21 -16.91 -12.61
CA THR A 26 -2.51 -18.16 -12.28
C THR A 26 -1.16 -17.88 -11.63
N GLN A 27 -0.58 -18.87 -10.94
CA GLN A 27 0.78 -18.73 -10.38
C GLN A 27 1.82 -18.48 -11.47
N GLN A 28 1.65 -19.08 -12.66
CA GLN A 28 2.54 -18.87 -13.80
C GLN A 28 2.49 -17.42 -14.27
N GLN A 29 1.29 -16.87 -14.48
CA GLN A 29 1.13 -15.48 -14.94
C GLN A 29 1.74 -14.46 -13.97
N LEU A 30 1.57 -14.66 -12.66
CA LEU A 30 2.19 -13.79 -11.67
C LEU A 30 3.71 -13.95 -11.64
N ALA A 31 4.21 -15.18 -11.77
CA ALA A 31 5.64 -15.47 -11.83
C ALA A 31 6.31 -14.83 -13.06
N ASP A 32 5.68 -14.93 -14.24
CA ASP A 32 6.14 -14.33 -15.49
C ASP A 32 6.26 -12.81 -15.36
N THR A 33 5.25 -12.17 -14.77
CA THR A 33 5.26 -10.71 -14.53
C THR A 33 6.39 -10.29 -13.58
N LEU A 34 6.76 -11.15 -12.64
CA LEU A 34 7.83 -10.90 -11.68
C LEU A 34 9.20 -11.38 -12.16
N GLY A 35 9.28 -12.00 -13.34
CA GLY A 35 10.53 -12.53 -13.89
C GLY A 35 11.11 -13.69 -13.08
N ILE A 36 10.27 -14.52 -12.45
CA ILE A 36 10.69 -15.67 -11.65
C ILE A 36 10.05 -16.97 -12.14
N ALA A 37 10.56 -18.11 -11.67
CA ALA A 37 9.94 -19.40 -11.95
C ALA A 37 8.61 -19.60 -11.19
N GLN A 38 7.66 -20.31 -11.80
CA GLN A 38 6.36 -20.62 -11.18
C GLN A 38 6.49 -21.41 -9.87
N GLN A 39 7.47 -22.31 -9.77
CA GLN A 39 7.79 -23.00 -8.52
C GLN A 39 8.24 -22.03 -7.42
N THR A 40 8.98 -20.99 -7.76
CA THR A 40 9.41 -19.94 -6.81
C THR A 40 8.19 -19.18 -6.28
N MET A 41 7.23 -18.86 -7.15
CA MET A 41 5.96 -18.26 -6.73
C MET A 41 5.17 -19.18 -5.80
N ALA A 42 5.08 -20.47 -6.11
CA ALA A 42 4.43 -21.45 -5.24
C ALA A 42 5.11 -21.57 -3.86
N HIS A 43 6.44 -21.44 -3.80
CA HIS A 43 7.18 -21.43 -2.54
C HIS A 43 6.92 -20.16 -1.71
N TYR A 44 6.76 -19.00 -2.35
CA TYR A 44 6.39 -17.77 -1.66
C TYR A 44 4.96 -17.85 -1.13
N GLU A 45 4.00 -18.26 -1.95
CA GLU A 45 2.60 -18.43 -1.54
C GLU A 45 2.45 -19.46 -0.42
N GLY A 46 3.24 -20.54 -0.44
CA GLY A 46 3.25 -21.56 0.60
C GLY A 46 4.06 -21.21 1.86
N GLY A 47 4.70 -20.04 1.92
CA GLY A 47 5.56 -19.64 3.04
C GLY A 47 6.82 -20.51 3.22
N ARG A 48 7.21 -21.27 2.19
CA ARG A 48 8.39 -22.16 2.21
C ARG A 48 9.69 -21.41 1.97
N SER A 49 9.62 -20.21 1.40
CA SER A 49 10.77 -19.36 1.11
C SER A 49 10.49 -17.91 1.52
N LYS A 50 11.56 -17.19 1.87
CA LYS A 50 11.46 -15.75 2.15
C LYS A 50 11.25 -15.00 0.85
N LEU A 51 10.18 -14.20 0.80
CA LEU A 51 9.95 -13.27 -0.29
C LEU A 51 10.93 -12.09 -0.17
N PRO A 52 11.71 -11.76 -1.23
CA PRO A 52 12.55 -10.58 -1.24
C PRO A 52 11.73 -9.30 -1.06
N VAL A 53 12.20 -8.40 -0.17
CA VAL A 53 11.54 -7.12 0.09
C VAL A 53 11.42 -6.27 -1.19
N SER A 54 12.37 -6.40 -2.11
CA SER A 54 12.36 -5.73 -3.42
C SER A 54 11.16 -6.07 -4.31
N MET A 55 10.49 -7.21 -4.08
CA MET A 55 9.30 -7.60 -4.83
C MET A 55 8.00 -6.99 -4.28
N LEU A 56 8.01 -6.47 -3.05
CA LEU A 56 6.80 -5.95 -2.42
C LEU A 56 6.17 -4.75 -3.15
N PRO A 57 6.93 -3.75 -3.67
CA PRO A 57 6.34 -2.65 -4.42
C PRO A 57 5.61 -3.12 -5.69
N VAL A 58 6.20 -4.09 -6.40
CA VAL A 58 5.64 -4.63 -7.64
C VAL A 58 4.38 -5.43 -7.33
N LEU A 59 4.41 -6.29 -6.31
CA LEU A 59 3.24 -7.03 -5.84
C LEU A 59 2.11 -6.11 -5.37
N SER A 60 2.44 -5.05 -4.64
CA SER A 60 1.48 -4.04 -4.17
C SER A 60 0.73 -3.41 -5.34
N GLN A 61 1.44 -3.04 -6.41
CA GLN A 61 0.83 -2.46 -7.62
C GLN A 61 0.02 -3.48 -8.41
N LEU A 62 0.58 -4.67 -8.68
CA LEU A 62 -0.07 -5.71 -9.49
C LEU A 62 -1.33 -6.28 -8.85
N LEU A 63 -1.31 -6.44 -7.53
CA LEU A 63 -2.42 -7.04 -6.78
C LEU A 63 -3.35 -5.99 -6.17
N THR A 64 -3.11 -4.71 -6.43
CA THR A 64 -3.87 -3.57 -5.85
C THR A 64 -3.97 -3.67 -4.33
N LEU A 65 -2.87 -4.07 -3.68
CA LEU A 65 -2.77 -4.18 -2.22
C LEU A 65 -1.88 -3.07 -1.68
N SER A 66 -2.27 -2.46 -0.57
CA SER A 66 -1.41 -1.61 0.24
C SER A 66 -0.36 -2.45 0.99
N PHE A 67 0.72 -1.79 1.44
CA PHE A 67 1.70 -2.43 2.31
C PHE A 67 1.09 -2.90 3.63
N ASP A 68 0.12 -2.17 4.18
CA ASP A 68 -0.56 -2.59 5.42
C ASP A 68 -1.30 -3.92 5.22
N GLU A 69 -1.99 -4.07 4.09
CA GLU A 69 -2.67 -5.32 3.72
C GLU A 69 -1.67 -6.46 3.53
N LEU A 70 -0.57 -6.23 2.79
CA LEU A 70 0.50 -7.23 2.63
C LEU A 70 1.09 -7.66 3.98
N MET A 71 1.22 -6.75 4.94
CA MET A 71 1.75 -7.02 6.29
C MET A 71 0.72 -7.63 7.25
N GLY A 72 -0.50 -7.91 6.79
CA GLY A 72 -1.54 -8.53 7.61
C GLY A 72 -2.12 -7.60 8.68
N LYS A 73 -1.88 -6.29 8.55
CA LYS A 73 -2.57 -5.32 9.40
C LYS A 73 -4.00 -5.21 8.88
N PRO A 74 -5.02 -5.43 9.72
CA PRO A 74 -6.39 -5.24 9.28
C PRO A 74 -6.52 -3.84 8.73
N ILE A 75 -7.21 -3.71 7.60
CA ILE A 75 -7.71 -2.42 7.12
C ILE A 75 -8.56 -1.91 8.29
N ALA A 76 -8.00 -1.06 9.14
CA ALA A 76 -8.73 -0.40 10.20
C ALA A 76 -9.70 0.56 9.52
N GLN A 77 -10.80 0.02 8.96
CA GLN A 77 -11.82 0.70 8.16
C GLN A 77 -11.37 2.06 7.61
N ARG A 78 -10.25 2.08 6.88
CA ARG A 78 -9.96 3.19 5.98
C ARG A 78 -10.63 2.82 4.68
N GLY A 79 -11.96 2.67 4.75
CA GLY A 79 -12.78 2.63 3.55
C GLY A 79 -12.34 3.79 2.67
N SER A 80 -11.93 3.48 1.45
CA SER A 80 -11.89 4.41 0.31
C SER A 80 -11.15 5.77 0.47
N LYS A 81 -10.35 5.99 1.52
CA LYS A 81 -9.64 7.27 1.76
C LYS A 81 -8.22 7.34 1.19
N HIS A 82 -7.61 6.21 0.81
CA HIS A 82 -6.28 6.19 0.18
C HIS A 82 -6.26 6.50 -1.32
N GLY A 83 -7.39 6.94 -1.87
CA GLY A 83 -7.48 7.50 -3.23
C GLY A 83 -8.33 8.76 -3.34
N ARG A 84 -9.30 8.96 -2.43
CA ARG A 84 -10.07 10.21 -2.34
C ARG A 84 -9.45 11.08 -1.26
N MET A 85 -8.56 11.98 -1.69
CA MET A 85 -8.04 13.05 -0.84
C MET A 85 -9.18 13.73 -0.08
N SER A 86 -9.01 13.95 1.22
CA SER A 86 -9.93 14.76 2.01
C SER A 86 -10.08 16.14 1.38
N ARG A 87 -11.28 16.75 1.44
CA ARG A 87 -11.51 18.12 0.95
C ARG A 87 -10.47 19.11 1.48
N LEU A 88 -10.07 18.95 2.74
CA LEU A 88 -9.00 19.76 3.36
C LEU A 88 -7.63 19.51 2.70
N GLN A 89 -7.29 18.26 2.43
CA GLN A 89 -6.03 17.91 1.74
C GLN A 89 -6.02 18.43 0.31
N GLN A 90 -7.14 18.34 -0.41
CA GLN A 90 -7.30 18.93 -1.74
C GLN A 90 -7.11 20.45 -1.70
N GLN A 91 -7.68 21.10 -0.69
CA GLN A 91 -7.54 22.54 -0.48
C GLN A 91 -6.08 22.91 -0.18
N LEU A 92 -5.36 22.17 0.66
CA LEU A 92 -3.95 22.42 0.96
C LEU A 92 -3.06 22.36 -0.29
N ILE A 93 -3.22 21.33 -1.14
CA ILE A 93 -2.49 21.27 -2.42
C ILE A 93 -2.87 22.43 -3.35
N ALA A 94 -4.15 22.80 -3.40
CA ALA A 94 -4.60 23.92 -4.21
C ALA A 94 -3.97 25.25 -3.74
N ILE A 95 -3.81 25.44 -2.42
CA ILE A 95 -3.22 26.64 -1.82
C ILE A 95 -1.77 26.82 -2.26
N GLU A 96 -0.98 25.75 -2.33
CA GLU A 96 0.42 25.80 -2.77
C GLU A 96 0.58 26.36 -4.19
N ARG A 97 -0.43 26.21 -5.05
CA ARG A 97 -0.43 26.70 -6.43
C ARG A 97 -0.95 28.14 -6.59
N LEU A 98 -1.47 28.75 -5.52
CA LEU A 98 -2.00 30.11 -5.57
C LEU A 98 -0.90 31.17 -5.57
N PRO A 99 -1.17 32.37 -6.09
CA PRO A 99 -0.27 33.52 -5.91
C PRO A 99 0.03 33.81 -4.44
N ARG A 100 1.26 34.28 -4.16
CA ARG A 100 1.76 34.53 -2.79
C ARG A 100 0.83 35.39 -1.92
N THR A 101 0.14 36.36 -2.51
CA THR A 101 -0.83 37.22 -1.82
C THR A 101 -2.03 36.44 -1.27
N LYS A 102 -2.54 35.45 -2.03
CA LYS A 102 -3.63 34.57 -1.58
C LYS A 102 -3.16 33.56 -0.54
N GLN A 103 -1.93 33.07 -0.66
CA GLN A 103 -1.32 32.21 0.36
C GLN A 103 -1.17 32.92 1.71
N GLN A 104 -0.69 34.18 1.71
CA GLN A 104 -0.57 35.00 2.91
C GLN A 104 -1.91 35.25 3.59
N PHE A 105 -2.96 35.50 2.81
CA PHE A 105 -4.31 35.67 3.34
C PHE A 105 -4.80 34.40 4.06
N ILE A 106 -4.59 33.23 3.45
CA ILE A 106 -5.00 31.95 4.03
C ILE A 106 -4.19 31.62 5.29
N SER A 107 -2.87 31.89 5.29
CA SER A 107 -2.04 31.72 6.49
C SER A 107 -2.58 32.54 7.66
N LYS A 108 -2.86 33.84 7.45
CA LYS A 108 -3.43 34.71 8.50
C LYS A 108 -4.77 34.21 9.02
N MET A 109 -5.62 33.67 8.16
CA MET A 109 -6.89 33.06 8.59
C MET A 109 -6.65 31.80 9.44
N LEU A 110 -5.68 30.95 9.06
CA LEU A 110 -5.32 29.76 9.84
C LEU A 110 -4.75 30.14 11.20
N ASP A 111 -3.85 31.12 11.27
CA ASP A 111 -3.26 31.61 12.53
C ASP A 111 -4.35 32.11 13.48
N THR A 112 -5.32 32.85 12.94
CA THR A 112 -6.48 33.36 13.68
C THR A 112 -7.35 32.23 14.24
N VAL A 113 -7.62 31.19 13.45
CA VAL A 113 -8.47 30.05 13.85
C VAL A 113 -7.74 29.11 14.81
N LEU A 114 -6.44 28.91 14.64
CA LEU A 114 -5.60 28.08 15.51
C LEU A 114 -5.24 28.78 16.82
N GLY A 115 -5.65 30.04 17.00
CA GLY A 115 -5.39 30.81 18.22
C GLY A 115 -3.91 31.13 18.43
N GLN A 116 -3.09 31.01 17.39
CA GLN A 116 -1.69 31.38 17.42
C GLN A 116 -1.61 32.89 17.14
N ARG A 117 -1.65 33.68 18.22
CA ARG A 117 -1.33 35.11 18.19
C ARG A 117 0.17 35.34 18.23
#